data_AF-A0A4Q2AX43-F1
#
_entry.id   AF-A0A4Q2AX43-F1
#
_cell.length_a   1.000
_cell.length_b   1.000
_cell.length_c   1.000
_cell.angle_alpha   90.00
_cell.angle_beta   90.00
_cell.angle_gamma   90.00
#
_symmetry.space_group_name_H-M   'P 1'
#
loop_
_entity.id
_entity.type
_entity.pdbx_description
1 polymer ?
#
loop_
_entity_poly.entity_id
_entity_poly.type
_entity_poly.pdbx_seq_one_letter_code
_entity_poly.pdbx_strand_id
1 'polypeptide(L)' 'LRKDGLGKDMNLSDLPTDYVQQVASYRNNIPRKSLNYKTPLEVFIKYITNEQIVFF' A
#
# COMPACT_ATOMS: atom_id res chain seq x y z
N LEU A 1 17.76 -0.87 8.73
CA LEU A 1 16.70 -1.29 7.77
C LEU A 1 17.20 -0.98 6.36
N ARG A 2 16.86 -1.82 5.38
CA ARG A 2 17.08 -1.49 3.96
C ARG A 2 16.29 -0.22 3.59
N LYS A 3 16.54 0.37 2.40
CA LYS A 3 15.85 1.58 1.92
C LYS A 3 14.32 1.42 1.85
N ASP A 4 13.86 0.19 1.68
CA ASP A 4 12.45 -0.24 1.65
C ASP A 4 11.84 -0.47 3.04
N GLY A 5 12.64 -0.36 4.10
CA GLY A 5 12.19 -0.57 5.48
C GLY A 5 12.06 -2.04 5.89
N LEU A 6 12.44 -3.00 5.03
CA LEU A 6 12.35 -4.41 5.36
C LEU A 6 13.57 -4.89 6.17
N GLY A 7 13.34 -5.95 6.95
CA GLY A 7 14.40 -6.70 7.63
C GLY A 7 15.38 -7.29 6.62
N LYS A 8 16.63 -7.52 7.04
CA LYS A 8 17.71 -7.99 6.14
C LYS A 8 17.35 -9.30 5.42
N ASP A 9 16.57 -10.15 6.07
CA ASP A 9 16.19 -11.49 5.59
C ASP A 9 14.82 -11.53 4.91
N MET A 10 14.18 -10.37 4.70
CA MET A 10 12.87 -10.27 4.08
C MET A 10 13.02 -9.60 2.70
N ASN A 11 13.05 -10.40 1.64
CA ASN A 11 12.97 -9.95 0.26
C ASN A 11 11.56 -10.19 -0.27
N LEU A 12 10.89 -9.14 -0.74
CA LEU A 12 9.57 -9.25 -1.39
C LEU A 12 9.63 -10.06 -2.69
N SER A 13 10.78 -10.06 -3.37
CA SER A 13 11.01 -10.80 -4.63
C SER A 13 10.89 -12.31 -4.47
N ASP A 14 11.11 -12.83 -3.27
CA ASP A 14 11.07 -14.27 -2.98
C ASP A 14 9.65 -14.71 -2.60
N LEU A 15 8.69 -13.78 -2.50
CA LEU A 15 7.31 -14.05 -2.12
C LEU A 15 6.42 -14.23 -3.36
N PRO A 16 5.42 -15.12 -3.29
CA PRO A 16 4.37 -15.21 -4.29
C PRO A 16 3.66 -13.88 -4.50
N THR A 17 3.41 -13.49 -5.76
CA THR A 17 2.79 -12.21 -6.10
C THR A 17 1.38 -12.08 -5.53
N ASP A 18 0.61 -13.16 -5.53
CA ASP A 18 -0.73 -13.23 -4.95
C ASP A 18 -0.72 -12.96 -3.44
N TYR A 19 0.28 -13.48 -2.73
CA TYR A 19 0.47 -13.22 -1.31
C TYR A 19 0.78 -11.74 -1.06
N VAL A 20 1.72 -11.16 -1.83
CA VAL A 20 2.05 -9.74 -1.72
C VAL A 20 0.83 -8.87 -2.00
N GLN A 21 0.03 -9.22 -3.01
CA GLN A 21 -1.18 -8.50 -3.38
C GLN A 21 -2.27 -8.60 -2.31
N GLN A 22 -2.46 -9.77 -1.70
CA GLN A 22 -3.39 -9.94 -0.57
C GLN A 22 -2.99 -9.09 0.63
N VAL A 23 -1.71 -9.11 1.01
CA VAL A 23 -1.19 -8.29 2.12
C VAL A 23 -1.33 -6.81 1.81
N ALA A 24 -1.01 -6.38 0.59
CA ALA A 24 -1.16 -5.00 0.16
C ALA A 24 -2.62 -4.54 0.20
N SER A 25 -3.54 -5.35 -0.34
CA SER A 25 -4.98 -5.09 -0.30
C SER A 25 -5.48 -4.93 1.13
N TYR A 26 -5.12 -5.86 2.02
CA TYR A 26 -5.46 -5.77 3.43
C TYR A 26 -4.91 -4.48 4.07
N ARG A 27 -3.61 -4.19 3.88
CA ARG A 27 -2.97 -3.02 4.49
C ARG A 27 -3.54 -1.69 3.99
N ASN A 28 -3.89 -1.61 2.71
CA ASN A 28 -4.42 -0.41 2.05
C ASN A 28 -5.85 -0.06 2.48
N ASN A 29 -6.59 -1.02 3.05
CA ASN A 29 -7.97 -0.83 3.52
C ASN A 29 -8.09 -0.63 5.03
N ILE A 30 -6.99 -0.67 5.80
CA ILE A 30 -7.03 -0.49 7.25
C ILE A 30 -6.75 0.98 7.59
N PRO A 31 -7.62 1.64 8.39
CA PRO A 31 -7.38 2.98 8.91
C PRO A 31 -6.04 3.12 9.65
N ARG A 32 -5.41 4.30 9.55
CA ARG A 32 -4.19 4.63 10.29
C ARG A 32 -4.40 5.88 11.13
N LYS A 33 -4.03 5.83 12.41
CA LYS A 33 -4.09 6.99 13.32
C LYS A 33 -3.29 8.18 12.80
N SER A 34 -2.11 7.92 12.22
CA SER A 34 -1.27 8.95 11.58
C SER A 34 -1.90 9.61 10.36
N LEU A 35 -2.86 8.94 9.71
CA LEU A 35 -3.64 9.48 8.59
C LEU A 35 -4.99 10.07 9.06
N ASN A 36 -5.09 10.43 10.34
CA ASN A 36 -6.34 10.88 10.96
C ASN A 36 -7.48 9.85 10.78
N TYR A 37 -7.15 8.58 11.04
CA TYR A 37 -8.05 7.42 10.89
C TYR A 37 -8.60 7.19 9.48
N LYS A 38 -7.90 7.66 8.46
CA LYS A 38 -8.18 7.32 7.05
C LYS A 38 -7.33 6.12 6.61
N THR A 39 -7.79 5.41 5.59
CA THR A 39 -7.03 4.32 4.98
C THR A 39 -5.94 4.89 4.04
N PRO A 40 -4.82 4.18 3.83
CA PRO A 40 -3.84 4.58 2.83
C PRO A 40 -4.45 4.81 1.45
N LEU A 41 -5.42 3.98 1.04
CA LEU A 41 -6.09 4.12 -0.25
C LEU A 41 -6.91 5.41 -0.34
N GLU A 42 -7.70 5.74 0.68
CA GLU A 42 -8.48 6.99 0.74
C GLU A 42 -7.59 8.24 0.66
N VAL A 43 -6.41 8.19 1.28
CA VAL A 43 -5.45 9.29 1.21
C VAL A 43 -4.83 9.36 -0.18
N PHE A 44 -4.46 8.22 -0.76
CA PHE A 44 -3.87 8.14 -2.11
C PHE A 44 -4.80 8.73 -3.17
N ILE A 45 -6.08 8.36 -3.17
CA ILE A 45 -7.09 8.84 -4.14
C ILE A 45 -7.17 10.38 -4.19
N LYS A 46 -6.92 11.08 -3.08
CA LYS A 46 -6.94 12.56 -3.04
C LYS A 46 -5.84 13.23 -3.87
N TYR A 47 -4.78 12.50 -4.16
CA TYR A 47 -3.64 13.00 -4.93
C TYR A 47 -3.71 12.57 -6.39
N ILE A 48 -4.70 11.77 -6.77
CA ILE A 48 -4.92 11.35 -8.15
C ILE A 48 -5.79 12.41 -8.83
N THR A 49 -5.42 12.80 -10.05
CA THR A 49 -6.26 13.69 -10.87
C THR A 49 -7.52 12.96 -11.34
N ASN A 50 -8.61 13.69 -11.56
CA ASN A 50 -9.86 13.10 -12.04
C ASN A 50 -9.66 12.30 -13.34
N GLU A 51 -8.78 12.74 -14.24
CA GLU A 51 -8.46 12.02 -15.48
C GLU A 51 -7.82 10.65 -15.21
N GLN A 52 -6.93 10.55 -14.23
CA GLN A 52 -6.28 9.29 -13.86
C GLN A 52 -7.22 8.32 -13.15
N ILE A 53 -8.25 8.82 -12.44
CA ILE A 53 -9.25 7.97 -11.76
C ILE A 53 -10.11 7.20 -12.76
N VAL A 54 -10.38 7.76 -13.95
CA VAL A 54 -11.23 7.12 -14.98
C VAL A 54 -10.56 5.89 -15.62
N PHE A 55 -9.24 5.74 -15.48
CA PHE A 55 -8.48 4.62 -16.05
C PHE A 55 -8.23 3.46 -15.07
N PHE A 56 -8.69 3.55 -13.82
CA PHE A 56 -8.64 2.49 -12.82
C PHE A 56 -9.96 1.74 -12.70
#